data_AF-M8A8Z9-F1
#
_entry.id   AF-M8A8Z9-F1
#
_cell.length_a   1.000
_cell.length_b   1.000
_cell.length_c   1.000
_cell.angle_alpha   90.00
_cell.angle_beta   90.00
_cell.angle_gamma   90.00
#
_symmetry.space_group_name_H-M   'P 1'
#
loop_
_entity.id
_entity.type
_entity.pdbx_description
1 polymer ?
#
loop_
_entity_poly.entity_id
_entity_poly.type
_entity_poly.pdbx_seq_one_letter_code
_entity_poly.pdbx_strand_id
1 'polypeptide(L)'
;MATKGMLSGIAYLHRRHIVHRDIKPSNLLIDCGRRVKIADFGVGRILNQTMDPCNSSVGTIAYMSPERINTDLNDGNYNGYAGDIWSFGLSILEFYLGRFPLGENLGKQGDWAALMCAICYSESPAAPPPASPELRSFISCCLQKHPAKRPSAAQLLQHRFIASPPPQQPQALAAPPC
;
A
#
# COMPACT_ATOMS: atom_id res chain seq x y z
N MET A 1 12.75 -8.07 -3.42
CA MET A 1 12.92 -7.79 -4.88
C MET A 1 11.75 -6.98 -5.43
N ALA A 2 10.51 -7.51 -5.46
CA ALA A 2 9.35 -6.79 -6.03
C ALA A 2 8.96 -5.52 -5.24
N THR A 3 8.77 -5.63 -3.92
CA THR A 3 8.37 -4.49 -3.05
C THR A 3 9.30 -3.27 -3.18
N LYS A 4 10.63 -3.51 -3.25
CA LYS A 4 11.63 -2.46 -3.44
C LYS A 4 11.45 -1.74 -4.78
N GLY A 5 11.19 -2.49 -5.85
CA GLY A 5 10.94 -1.91 -7.18
C GLY A 5 9.67 -1.06 -7.21
N MET A 6 8.59 -1.54 -6.58
CA MET A 6 7.32 -0.81 -6.45
C MET A 6 7.51 0.51 -5.69
N LEU A 7 8.14 0.44 -4.52
CA LEU A 7 8.40 1.62 -3.71
C LEU A 7 9.37 2.61 -4.39
N SER A 8 10.35 2.10 -5.15
CA SER A 8 11.26 2.94 -5.96
C SER A 8 10.49 3.69 -7.05
N GLY A 9 9.52 3.03 -7.70
CA GLY A 9 8.63 3.68 -8.65
C GLY A 9 7.79 4.79 -8.01
N ILE A 10 7.21 4.53 -6.83
CA ILE A 10 6.46 5.55 -6.08
C ILE A 10 7.37 6.73 -5.69
N ALA A 11 8.56 6.45 -5.16
CA ALA A 11 9.53 7.49 -4.81
C ALA A 11 9.95 8.33 -6.03
N TYR A 12 10.08 7.71 -7.21
CA TYR A 12 10.36 8.41 -8.46
C TYR A 12 9.24 9.37 -8.86
N LEU A 13 7.97 8.95 -8.72
CA LEU A 13 6.81 9.80 -8.97
C LEU A 13 6.76 10.97 -7.98
N HIS A 14 6.92 10.69 -6.69
CA HIS A 14 6.89 11.69 -5.63
C HIS A 14 7.98 12.75 -5.81
N ARG A 15 9.20 12.35 -6.20
CA ARG A 15 10.31 13.28 -6.53
C ARG A 15 9.97 14.22 -7.69
N ARG A 16 9.05 13.83 -8.58
CA ARG A 16 8.57 14.64 -9.71
C ARG A 16 7.29 15.40 -9.40
N HIS A 17 6.91 15.46 -8.13
CA HIS A 17 5.67 16.08 -7.67
C HIS A 17 4.41 15.45 -8.27
N ILE A 18 4.46 14.15 -8.59
CA ILE A 18 3.34 13.37 -9.11
C ILE A 18 2.82 12.47 -7.99
N VAL A 19 1.52 12.58 -7.69
CA VAL A 19 0.78 11.68 -6.79
C VAL A 19 -0.01 10.69 -7.64
N HIS A 20 0.08 9.40 -7.35
CA HIS A 20 -0.57 8.37 -8.15
C HIS A 20 -2.08 8.29 -7.89
N ARG A 21 -2.50 8.33 -6.61
CA ARG A 21 -3.89 8.30 -6.14
C ARG A 21 -4.68 7.02 -6.43
N ASP A 22 -4.10 6.03 -7.08
CA ASP A 22 -4.74 4.74 -7.33
C ASP A 22 -3.75 3.57 -7.21
N ILE A 23 -2.92 3.60 -6.16
CA ILE A 23 -2.02 2.48 -5.86
C ILE A 23 -2.86 1.32 -5.33
N LYS A 24 -2.81 0.18 -6.02
CA LYS A 24 -3.48 -1.06 -5.64
C LYS A 24 -2.86 -2.24 -6.41
N PRO A 25 -3.06 -3.49 -5.98
CA PRO A 25 -2.46 -4.66 -6.64
C PRO A 25 -2.65 -4.72 -8.16
N SER A 26 -3.84 -4.41 -8.67
CA SER A 26 -4.12 -4.44 -10.12
C SER A 26 -3.33 -3.42 -10.94
N ASN A 27 -2.82 -2.36 -10.30
CA ASN A 27 -2.09 -1.26 -10.93
C ASN A 27 -0.56 -1.40 -10.74
N LEU A 28 -0.12 -2.47 -10.09
CA LEU A 28 1.28 -2.77 -9.78
C LEU A 28 1.70 -3.99 -10.60
N LEU A 29 2.16 -3.74 -11.82
CA LEU A 29 2.43 -4.77 -12.82
C LEU A 29 3.88 -5.28 -12.70
N ILE A 30 4.10 -6.52 -13.10
CA ILE A 30 5.43 -7.13 -13.21
C ILE A 30 5.59 -7.67 -14.63
N ASP A 31 6.66 -7.29 -15.32
CA ASP A 31 6.96 -7.81 -16.66
C ASP A 31 7.74 -9.14 -16.62
N CYS A 32 7.94 -9.76 -17.79
CA CYS A 32 8.69 -11.02 -17.91
C CYS A 32 10.17 -10.92 -17.46
N GLY A 33 10.71 -9.70 -17.40
CA GLY A 33 12.04 -9.42 -16.84
C GLY A 33 12.04 -9.21 -15.32
N ARG A 34 10.92 -9.51 -14.63
CA ARG A 34 10.70 -9.26 -13.19
C ARG A 34 10.84 -7.79 -12.81
N ARG A 35 10.65 -6.87 -13.75
CA ARG A 35 10.64 -5.42 -13.49
C ARG A 35 9.24 -4.98 -13.14
N VAL A 36 9.16 -4.12 -12.13
CA VAL A 36 7.91 -3.54 -11.68
C VAL A 36 7.54 -2.33 -12.54
N LYS A 37 6.25 -2.21 -12.89
CA LYS A 37 5.67 -1.04 -13.55
C LYS A 37 4.44 -0.58 -12.77
N ILE A 38 4.33 0.72 -12.58
CA ILE A 38 3.13 1.36 -11.99
C ILE A 38 2.28 1.85 -13.16
N ALA A 39 1.01 1.47 -13.18
CA ALA A 39 0.07 1.75 -14.26
C ALA A 39 -1.18 2.48 -13.75
N ASP A 40 -1.95 3.04 -14.69
CA ASP A 40 -3.27 3.65 -14.45
C ASP A 40 -3.24 4.77 -13.39
N PHE A 41 -2.60 5.89 -13.77
CA PHE A 41 -2.51 7.09 -12.94
C PHE A 41 -3.91 7.66 -12.71
N GLY A 42 -4.28 7.88 -11.44
CA GLY A 42 -5.62 8.31 -11.04
C GLY A 42 -6.01 9.74 -11.42
N VAL A 43 -5.42 10.33 -12.47
CA VAL A 43 -5.60 11.73 -12.88
C VAL A 43 -7.07 12.04 -13.19
N GLY A 44 -7.80 11.10 -13.82
CA GLY A 44 -9.24 11.25 -14.13
C GLY A 44 -10.16 11.19 -12.92
N ARG A 45 -9.66 10.77 -11.74
CA ARG A 45 -10.48 10.55 -10.54
C ARG A 45 -10.50 11.74 -9.58
N ILE A 46 -9.65 12.72 -9.85
CA ILE A 46 -9.57 13.99 -9.11
C ILE A 46 -10.74 14.91 -9.49
N LEU A 47 -11.20 14.82 -10.74
CA LEU A 47 -12.28 15.64 -11.27
C LEU A 47 -13.66 15.24 -10.73
N ASN A 48 -13.82 14.00 -10.27
CA ASN A 48 -15.05 13.49 -9.64
C ASN A 48 -14.99 13.60 -8.11
N GLN A 49 -14.60 14.76 -7.58
CA GLN A 49 -14.62 15.04 -6.13
C GLN A 49 -16.03 14.96 -5.51
N THR A 50 -17.08 14.89 -6.32
CA THR A 50 -18.35 14.31 -5.91
C THR A 50 -18.15 12.81 -5.75
N MET A 51 -17.99 12.35 -4.50
CA MET A 51 -18.13 10.94 -4.12
C MET A 51 -19.52 10.46 -4.53
N ASP A 52 -19.67 10.12 -5.80
CA ASP A 52 -20.89 9.54 -6.33
C ASP A 52 -20.77 8.04 -6.09
N PRO A 53 -21.53 7.46 -5.13
CA PRO A 53 -21.39 6.07 -4.71
C PRO A 53 -21.57 5.08 -5.89
N CYS A 54 -22.19 5.54 -6.98
CA CYS A 54 -22.46 4.76 -8.18
C CYS A 54 -21.30 4.70 -9.20
N ASN A 55 -20.30 5.61 -9.15
CA ASN A 55 -19.29 5.73 -10.21
C ASN A 55 -17.86 5.35 -9.80
N SER A 56 -17.60 5.15 -8.51
CA SER A 56 -16.29 4.67 -8.04
C SER A 56 -16.26 3.15 -8.04
N SER A 57 -15.43 2.55 -8.90
CA SER A 57 -15.22 1.10 -8.93
C SER A 57 -14.82 0.58 -7.54
N VAL A 58 -15.78 -0.01 -6.83
CA VAL A 58 -15.73 -0.93 -5.68
C VAL A 58 -14.31 -1.21 -5.15
N GLY A 59 -13.44 -1.77 -6.00
CA GLY A 59 -12.09 -2.16 -5.63
C GLY A 59 -11.14 -1.02 -5.26
N THR A 60 -11.41 0.25 -5.56
CA THR A 60 -10.46 1.32 -5.20
C THR A 60 -10.68 1.94 -3.84
N ILE A 61 -11.93 2.10 -3.39
CA ILE A 61 -12.21 2.74 -2.09
C ILE A 61 -11.48 1.99 -0.97
N ALA A 62 -11.40 0.66 -1.08
CA ALA A 62 -10.66 -0.23 -0.21
C ALA A 62 -9.20 0.18 0.05
N TYR A 63 -8.54 0.85 -0.90
CA TYR A 63 -7.14 1.28 -0.75
C TYR A 63 -7.00 2.76 -0.41
N MET A 64 -8.09 3.52 -0.29
CA MET A 64 -8.02 4.95 0.05
C MET A 64 -7.55 5.16 1.49
N SER A 65 -6.81 6.24 1.72
CA SER A 65 -6.39 6.64 3.05
C SER A 65 -7.53 7.29 3.84
N PRO A 66 -7.49 7.26 5.18
CA PRO A 66 -8.53 7.84 6.04
C PRO A 66 -8.82 9.30 5.70
N GLU A 67 -7.78 10.12 5.56
CA GLU A 67 -7.88 11.55 5.26
C GLU A 67 -8.40 11.85 3.84
N ARG A 68 -8.44 10.85 2.96
CA ARG A 68 -9.08 10.95 1.65
C ARG A 68 -10.57 10.63 1.69
N ILE A 69 -10.98 9.75 2.61
CA ILE A 69 -12.39 9.37 2.80
C ILE A 69 -13.10 10.43 3.64
N ASN A 70 -12.49 10.86 4.73
CA ASN A 70 -12.99 11.93 5.58
C ASN A 70 -11.92 13.02 5.72
N THR A 71 -12.14 14.15 5.03
CA THR A 71 -11.23 15.29 5.00
C THR A 71 -11.10 15.99 6.36
N ASP A 72 -12.10 15.85 7.24
CA ASP A 72 -12.11 16.49 8.55
C ASP A 72 -11.13 15.83 9.53
N LEU A 73 -10.69 14.59 9.26
CA LEU A 73 -9.73 13.86 10.09
C LEU A 73 -8.33 14.52 10.16
N ASN A 74 -8.06 15.49 9.29
CA ASN A 74 -6.76 16.16 9.21
C ASN A 74 -6.93 17.66 8.94
N ASP A 75 -7.91 18.29 9.60
CA ASP A 75 -8.21 19.73 9.48
C ASP A 75 -8.43 20.19 8.02
N GLY A 76 -9.03 19.33 7.19
CA GLY A 76 -9.25 19.59 5.77
C GLY A 76 -7.98 19.46 4.89
N ASN A 77 -6.83 19.13 5.46
CA ASN A 77 -5.58 19.04 4.73
C ASN A 77 -5.37 17.63 4.15
N TYR A 78 -5.36 17.51 2.82
CA TYR A 78 -5.10 16.25 2.13
C TYR A 78 -3.65 16.15 1.67
N ASN A 79 -2.88 15.20 2.25
CA ASN A 79 -1.54 14.86 1.77
C ASN A 79 -1.58 13.65 0.83
N GLY A 80 -1.65 13.91 -0.47
CA GLY A 80 -1.70 12.85 -1.48
C GLY A 80 -0.50 11.90 -1.49
N TYR A 81 0.71 12.40 -1.19
CA TYR A 81 1.90 11.55 -1.09
C TYR A 81 1.76 10.54 0.03
N ALA A 82 1.30 10.98 1.21
CA ALA A 82 1.02 10.08 2.34
C ALA A 82 -0.14 9.12 2.03
N GLY A 83 -1.11 9.54 1.21
CA GLY A 83 -2.16 8.68 0.67
C GLY A 83 -1.61 7.51 -0.16
N ASP A 84 -0.68 7.77 -1.07
CA ASP A 84 -0.02 6.71 -1.86
C ASP A 84 0.73 5.70 -0.95
N ILE A 85 1.32 6.16 0.15
CA ILE A 85 2.01 5.28 1.13
C ILE A 85 1.03 4.35 1.84
N TRP A 86 -0.14 4.87 2.24
CA TRP A 86 -1.19 4.05 2.84
C TRP A 86 -1.67 2.96 1.89
N SER A 87 -2.02 3.35 0.66
CA SER A 87 -2.48 2.42 -0.38
C SER A 87 -1.42 1.37 -0.72
N PHE A 88 -0.15 1.77 -0.75
CA PHE A 88 0.98 0.85 -0.90
C PHE A 88 1.08 -0.14 0.26
N GLY A 89 0.97 0.33 1.51
CA GLY A 89 0.99 -0.53 2.70
C GLY A 89 -0.09 -1.60 2.68
N LEU A 90 -1.33 -1.23 2.31
CA LEU A 90 -2.43 -2.17 2.16
C LEU A 90 -2.14 -3.21 1.07
N SER A 91 -1.58 -2.78 -0.07
CA SER A 91 -1.21 -3.68 -1.17
C SER A 91 -0.15 -4.71 -0.75
N ILE A 92 0.88 -4.29 -0.01
CA ILE A 92 1.92 -5.20 0.49
C ILE A 92 1.36 -6.18 1.52
N LEU A 93 0.48 -5.71 2.41
CA LEU A 93 -0.15 -6.58 3.39
C LEU A 93 -1.07 -7.61 2.71
N GLU A 94 -1.82 -7.20 1.68
CA GLU A 94 -2.65 -8.11 0.89
C GLU A 94 -1.83 -9.18 0.17
N PHE A 95 -0.70 -8.81 -0.46
CA PHE A 95 0.19 -9.81 -1.06
C PHE A 95 0.73 -10.83 -0.06
N TYR A 96 0.99 -10.38 1.18
CA TYR A 96 1.43 -11.29 2.24
C TYR A 96 0.30 -12.21 2.72
N LEU A 97 -0.93 -11.68 2.87
CA LEU A 97 -2.08 -12.43 3.39
C LEU A 97 -2.76 -13.30 2.32
N GLY A 98 -2.57 -13.01 1.04
CA GLY A 98 -3.33 -13.61 -0.07
C GLY A 98 -4.78 -13.12 -0.17
N ARG A 99 -5.17 -12.13 0.63
CA ARG A 99 -6.52 -11.54 0.71
C ARG A 99 -6.47 -10.13 1.28
N PHE A 100 -7.51 -9.34 1.00
CA PHE A 100 -7.61 -7.96 1.49
C PHE A 100 -7.69 -7.88 3.03
N PRO A 101 -6.92 -7.01 3.71
CA PRO A 101 -6.72 -7.04 5.16
C PRO A 101 -7.86 -6.49 6.03
N LEU A 102 -8.82 -5.74 5.46
CA LEU A 102 -9.94 -5.15 6.21
C LEU A 102 -11.25 -5.94 6.04
N GLY A 103 -11.15 -7.26 5.81
CA GLY A 103 -12.28 -8.21 5.81
C GLY A 103 -12.83 -8.52 4.41
N GLU A 104 -13.07 -9.82 4.13
CA GLU A 104 -13.51 -10.30 2.82
C GLU A 104 -14.94 -9.88 2.45
N ASN A 105 -15.79 -9.62 3.45
CA ASN A 105 -17.22 -9.30 3.25
C ASN A 105 -17.50 -7.80 3.11
N LEU A 106 -16.62 -6.95 3.66
CA LEU A 106 -16.80 -5.49 3.70
C LEU A 106 -16.66 -4.83 2.31
N GLY A 107 -16.04 -5.51 1.34
CA GLY A 107 -15.95 -5.06 -0.05
C GLY A 107 -16.82 -5.84 -1.05
N LYS A 108 -17.45 -6.95 -0.65
CA LYS A 108 -18.17 -7.86 -1.54
C LYS A 108 -19.71 -7.75 -1.46
N GLN A 109 -20.26 -7.15 -0.40
CA GLN A 109 -21.71 -7.06 -0.17
C GLN A 109 -22.25 -5.64 0.06
N GLY A 110 -21.65 -4.62 -0.56
CA GLY A 110 -22.28 -3.29 -0.63
C GLY A 110 -22.31 -2.46 0.66
N ASP A 111 -21.66 -2.90 1.75
CA ASP A 111 -21.54 -2.11 2.98
C ASP A 111 -20.34 -1.13 2.93
N TRP A 112 -20.41 -0.18 1.99
CA TRP A 112 -19.40 0.86 1.80
C TRP A 112 -19.21 1.72 3.03
N ALA A 113 -20.30 1.99 3.75
CA ALA A 113 -20.29 2.77 4.96
C ALA A 113 -19.46 2.06 6.04
N ALA A 114 -19.63 0.74 6.24
CA ALA A 114 -18.81 -0.01 7.18
C ALA A 114 -17.34 -0.07 6.76
N LEU A 115 -17.03 -0.25 5.47
CA LEU A 115 -15.64 -0.23 4.99
C LEU A 115 -14.99 1.14 5.21
N MET A 116 -15.66 2.24 4.83
CA MET A 116 -15.19 3.60 5.06
C MET A 116 -15.01 3.89 6.56
N CYS A 117 -15.97 3.45 7.38
CA CYS A 117 -15.90 3.55 8.84
C CYS A 117 -14.69 2.78 9.40
N ALA A 118 -14.45 1.55 8.93
CA ALA A 118 -13.30 0.76 9.36
C ALA A 118 -11.97 1.41 8.96
N ILE A 119 -11.88 1.93 7.73
CA ILE A 119 -10.70 2.66 7.26
C ILE A 119 -10.47 3.92 8.10
N CYS A 120 -11.52 4.65 8.49
CA CYS A 120 -11.37 5.91 9.23
C CYS A 120 -11.13 5.69 10.74
N TYR A 121 -11.87 4.78 11.36
CA TYR A 121 -12.05 4.77 12.82
C TYR A 121 -11.65 3.47 13.51
N SER A 122 -11.62 2.33 12.81
CA SER A 122 -11.11 1.08 13.40
C SER A 122 -9.59 1.06 13.46
N GLU A 123 -9.02 0.15 14.25
CA GLU A 123 -7.57 -0.08 14.27
C GLU A 123 -7.04 -0.36 12.86
N SER A 124 -5.85 0.18 12.56
CA SER A 124 -5.19 -0.11 11.30
C SER A 124 -4.81 -1.59 11.22
N PRO A 125 -4.95 -2.23 10.05
CA PRO A 125 -4.60 -3.62 9.92
C PRO A 125 -3.09 -3.79 10.10
N ALA A 126 -2.69 -4.88 10.73
CA ALA A 126 -1.29 -5.21 11.01
C ALA A 126 -0.89 -6.53 10.36
N ALA A 127 0.39 -6.67 10.03
CA ALA A 127 0.90 -7.97 9.63
C ALA A 127 0.89 -8.93 10.83
N PRO A 128 0.45 -10.20 10.64
CA PRO A 128 0.23 -11.13 11.75
C PRO A 128 1.57 -11.61 12.35
N PRO A 129 1.57 -12.24 13.54
CA PRO A 129 2.78 -12.69 14.22
C PRO A 129 3.74 -13.57 13.38
N PRO A 130 3.26 -14.46 12.47
CA PRO A 130 4.14 -15.22 11.58
C PRO A 130 4.94 -14.41 10.57
N ALA A 131 4.57 -13.15 10.30
CA ALA A 131 5.36 -12.24 9.47
C ALA A 131 6.67 -11.88 10.16
N SER A 132 7.72 -11.56 9.40
CA SER A 132 8.99 -11.14 10.02
C SER A 132 8.81 -9.82 10.82
N PRO A 133 9.60 -9.60 11.88
CA PRO A 133 9.57 -8.33 12.62
C PRO A 133 9.74 -7.10 11.72
N GLU A 134 10.58 -7.22 10.69
CA GLU A 134 10.82 -6.16 9.72
C GLU A 134 9.57 -5.87 8.88
N LEU A 135 8.85 -6.89 8.42
CA LEU A 135 7.61 -6.70 7.67
C LEU A 135 6.53 -6.07 8.57
N ARG A 136 6.40 -6.54 9.82
CA ARG A 136 5.43 -5.96 10.77
C ARG A 136 5.72 -4.48 11.03
N SER A 137 6.99 -4.14 11.28
CA SER A 137 7.45 -2.75 11.43
C SER A 137 7.19 -1.93 10.17
N PHE A 138 7.44 -2.49 8.99
CA PHE A 138 7.22 -1.78 7.73
C PHE A 138 5.75 -1.45 7.49
N ILE A 139 4.85 -2.42 7.72
CA ILE A 139 3.41 -2.25 7.59
C ILE A 139 2.88 -1.24 8.62
N SER A 140 3.35 -1.29 9.87
CA SER A 140 2.93 -0.32 10.89
C SER A 140 3.35 1.11 10.55
N CYS A 141 4.52 1.32 9.92
CA CYS A 141 4.92 2.62 9.41
C CYS A 141 4.00 3.12 8.28
N CYS A 142 3.61 2.23 7.35
CA CYS A 142 2.78 2.61 6.20
C CYS A 142 1.33 2.93 6.60
N LEU A 143 0.77 2.19 7.56
CA LEU A 143 -0.65 2.22 7.91
C LEU A 143 -0.97 3.06 9.14
N GLN A 144 -0.23 4.15 9.34
CA GLN A 144 -0.57 5.17 10.34
C GLN A 144 -1.82 5.95 9.92
N LYS A 145 -2.80 6.12 10.81
CA LYS A 145 -4.01 6.91 10.50
C LYS A 145 -3.65 8.36 10.18
N HIS A 146 -2.82 8.98 11.01
CA HIS A 146 -2.37 10.35 10.79
C HIS A 146 -1.34 10.41 9.64
N PRO A 147 -1.60 11.14 8.55
CA PRO A 147 -0.73 11.14 7.37
C PRO A 147 0.69 11.64 7.66
N ALA A 148 0.85 12.64 8.54
CA ALA A 148 2.17 13.15 8.94
C ALA A 148 3.06 12.13 9.67
N LYS A 149 2.49 11.02 10.19
CA LYS A 149 3.26 9.94 10.83
C LYS A 149 3.75 8.90 9.81
N ARG A 150 3.26 8.94 8.57
CA ARG A 150 3.72 8.04 7.51
C ARG A 150 5.04 8.56 6.94
N PRO A 151 6.12 7.76 6.92
CA PRO A 151 7.34 8.17 6.26
C PRO A 151 7.12 8.28 4.75
N SER A 152 7.86 9.17 4.11
CA SER A 152 7.89 9.29 2.65
C SER A 152 8.39 7.99 1.98
N ALA A 153 8.08 7.82 0.69
CA ALA A 153 8.58 6.69 -0.08
C ALA A 153 10.13 6.60 -0.04
N ALA A 154 10.81 7.76 -0.09
CA ALA A 154 12.27 7.84 0.01
C ALA A 154 12.80 7.35 1.37
N GLN A 155 12.12 7.69 2.48
CA GLN A 155 12.47 7.20 3.81
C GLN A 155 12.20 5.70 3.94
N LEU A 156 11.09 5.20 3.40
CA LEU A 156 10.74 3.78 3.43
C LEU A 156 11.72 2.91 2.63
N LEU A 157 12.36 3.45 1.59
CA LEU A 157 13.42 2.74 0.86
C LEU A 157 14.62 2.39 1.75
N GLN A 158 14.83 3.13 2.83
CA GLN A 158 15.88 2.90 3.83
C GLN A 158 15.43 1.98 4.98
N HIS A 159 14.15 1.61 5.03
CA HIS A 159 13.64 0.73 6.08
C HIS A 159 14.28 -0.66 5.98
N ARG A 160 14.57 -1.30 7.13
CA ARG A 160 15.27 -2.60 7.19
C ARG A 160 14.62 -3.69 6.33
N PHE A 161 13.29 -3.71 6.26
CA PHE A 161 12.53 -4.62 5.39
C PHE A 161 12.90 -4.52 3.90
N ILE A 162 13.27 -3.33 3.43
CA ILE A 162 13.63 -3.05 2.03
C ILE A 162 15.14 -3.11 1.81
N ALA A 163 15.91 -2.62 2.78
CA ALA A 163 17.36 -2.48 2.68
C ALA A 163 18.13 -3.76 3.01
N SER A 164 17.56 -4.70 3.77
CA SER A 164 18.25 -5.94 4.13
C SER A 164 18.58 -6.78 2.88
N PRO A 165 19.78 -7.35 2.78
CA PRO A 165 20.10 -8.32 1.74
C PRO A 165 19.14 -9.52 1.85
N PRO A 166 18.80 -10.18 0.73
CA PRO A 166 18.03 -11.42 0.79
C PRO A 166 18.76 -12.41 1.72
N PRO A 167 18.02 -13.24 2.49
CA PRO A 167 18.65 -14.29 3.27
C PRO A 167 19.52 -15.11 2.33
N GLN A 168 20.80 -15.28 2.70
CA GLN A 168 21.70 -16.18 2.00
C GLN A 168 21.01 -17.55 1.97
N GLN A 169 20.73 -18.07 0.77
CA GLN A 169 20.28 -19.45 0.65
C GLN A 169 21.31 -20.33 1.36
N PRO A 170 20.89 -21.32 2.17
CA PRO A 170 21.81 -22.29 2.72
C PRO A 170 22.64 -22.86 1.56
N GLN A 171 23.97 -22.71 1.62
CA GLN A 171 24.85 -23.38 0.68
C GLN A 171 24.48 -24.86 0.75
N ALA A 172 23.99 -25.41 -0.38
CA ALA A 172 23.87 -26.84 -0.51
C ALA A 172 25.24 -27.43 -0.18
N LEU A 173 25.31 -28.22 0.89
CA LEU A 173 26.50 -28.99 1.25
C LEU A 173 26.92 -29.74 -0.01
N ALA A 174 28.05 -29.34 -0.59
CA ALA A 174 28.62 -30.02 -1.73
C ALA A 174 28.79 -31.49 -1.34
N ALA A 175 28.14 -32.39 -2.08
CA ALA A 175 28.34 -33.81 -1.90
C ALA A 175 29.84 -34.12 -2.06
N PRO A 176 30.43 -34.94 -1.19
CA PRO A 176 31.84 -35.31 -1.34
C PRO A 176 32.03 -36.07 -2.66
N PRO A 177 33.18 -35.87 -3.35
CA PRO A 177 33.49 -36.60 -4.57
C PRO A 177 33.59 -38.10 -4.29
N CYS A 178 33.10 -38.90 -5.26
CA CYS A 178 33.11 -40.36 -5.26
C CYS A 178 34.52 -40.96 -5.16
#